data_AF-C3ZD34-F1
#
_entry.id   AF-C3ZD34-F1
#
_cell.length_a   1.000
_cell.length_b   1.000
_cell.length_c   1.000
_cell.angle_alpha   90.00
_cell.angle_beta   90.00
_cell.angle_gamma   90.00
#
_symmetry.space_group_name_H-M   'P 1'
#
loop_
_entity.id
_entity.type
_entity.pdbx_description
1 polymer ?
#
loop_
_entity_poly.entity_id
_entity_poly.type
_entity_poly.pdbx_seq_one_letter_code
_entity_poly.pdbx_strand_id
1 'polypeptide(L)'
;MALPVVGNSVGSSLLNVVLKSQPLVPRENIMSWMNAIGLVLTSLPEPYWMVLHERIITTVKSDILVLPENLGTDPFTAFDFCGSQGSYNEVQCSYVLALTHAVWHHSSIGQLTVLPQFLKDQLKPLIQTEEQFLFICHLVGPFLQRFHQERTRCLLEITVELYEMLHNVDKHCEKLHCIHTIADFLYPY
;
A
#
# COMPACT_ATOMS: atom_id res chain seq x y z
N MET A 1 -17.42 -15.21 -11.76
CA MET A 1 -16.70 -16.47 -11.46
C MET A 1 -16.90 -17.56 -12.52
N ALA A 2 -17.54 -17.30 -13.67
CA ALA A 2 -17.76 -18.31 -14.72
C ALA A 2 -16.60 -18.45 -15.73
N LEU A 3 -15.57 -17.61 -15.64
CA LEU A 3 -14.41 -17.68 -16.52
C LEU A 3 -13.55 -18.90 -16.13
N PRO A 4 -13.03 -19.68 -17.11
CA PRO A 4 -12.18 -20.84 -16.85
C PRO A 4 -10.73 -20.41 -16.56
N VAL A 5 -10.57 -19.47 -15.63
CA VAL A 5 -9.28 -18.84 -15.29
C VAL A 5 -9.15 -18.78 -13.77
N VAL A 6 -7.95 -19.06 -13.27
CA VAL A 6 -7.65 -19.02 -11.83
C VAL A 6 -7.84 -17.62 -11.24
N GLY A 7 -8.32 -17.55 -10.00
CA GLY A 7 -8.68 -16.29 -9.33
C GLY A 7 -7.55 -15.27 -9.31
N ASN A 8 -6.32 -15.71 -8.99
CA ASN A 8 -5.15 -14.82 -8.96
C ASN A 8 -4.87 -14.17 -10.33
N SER A 9 -5.02 -14.91 -11.43
CA SER A 9 -4.79 -14.37 -12.78
C SER A 9 -5.84 -13.31 -13.15
N VAL A 10 -7.11 -13.56 -12.80
CA VAL A 10 -8.18 -12.58 -12.98
C VAL A 10 -7.94 -11.36 -12.11
N GLY A 11 -7.63 -11.54 -10.82
CA GLY A 11 -7.33 -10.47 -9.88
C GLY A 11 -6.17 -9.60 -10.35
N SER A 12 -5.04 -10.21 -10.75
CA SER A 12 -3.90 -9.47 -11.28
C SER A 12 -4.26 -8.74 -12.57
N SER A 13 -5.13 -9.30 -13.41
CA SER A 13 -5.58 -8.62 -14.63
C SER A 13 -6.44 -7.39 -14.31
N LEU A 14 -7.30 -7.47 -13.28
CA LEU A 14 -8.08 -6.34 -12.79
C LEU A 14 -7.17 -5.22 -12.26
N LEU A 15 -6.17 -5.54 -11.44
CA LEU A 15 -5.21 -4.52 -10.97
C LEU A 15 -4.45 -3.86 -12.13
N ASN A 16 -4.06 -4.65 -13.15
CA ASN A 16 -3.34 -4.16 -14.32
C ASN A 16 -4.15 -3.21 -15.21
N VAL A 17 -5.48 -3.07 -15.01
CA VAL A 17 -6.29 -2.08 -15.74
C VAL A 17 -5.84 -0.66 -15.42
N VAL A 18 -5.42 -0.41 -14.17
CA VAL A 18 -4.99 0.92 -13.69
C VAL A 18 -3.50 1.00 -13.38
N LEU A 19 -2.86 -0.13 -13.04
CA LEU A 19 -1.42 -0.18 -12.74
C LEU A 19 -0.52 -0.29 -13.98
N LYS A 20 -1.10 -0.44 -15.17
CA LYS A 20 -0.39 -0.40 -16.45
C LYS A 20 -1.08 0.60 -17.35
N SER A 21 -0.31 1.32 -18.17
CA SER A 21 -0.89 2.27 -19.11
C SER A 21 -1.79 1.54 -20.12
N GLN A 22 -3.09 1.75 -20.02
CA GLN A 22 -4.12 1.17 -20.89
C GLN A 22 -4.74 2.28 -21.75
N PRO A 23 -4.80 2.15 -23.08
CA PRO A 23 -5.29 3.21 -23.95
C PRO A 23 -6.79 3.51 -23.77
N LEU A 24 -7.54 2.55 -23.23
CA LEU A 24 -8.99 2.64 -23.02
C LEU A 24 -9.37 3.29 -21.68
N VAL A 25 -8.40 3.49 -20.77
CA VAL A 25 -8.66 4.04 -19.44
C VAL A 25 -8.25 5.52 -19.43
N PRO A 26 -9.21 6.46 -19.48
CA PRO A 26 -8.88 7.88 -19.44
C PRO A 26 -8.30 8.25 -18.06
N ARG A 27 -7.13 8.90 -18.06
CA ARG A 27 -6.41 9.31 -16.84
C ARG A 27 -7.24 10.22 -15.94
N GLU A 28 -8.03 11.11 -16.53
CA GLU A 28 -8.91 12.04 -15.81
C GLU A 28 -9.89 11.32 -14.86
N ASN A 29 -10.28 10.08 -15.20
CA ASN A 29 -11.24 9.31 -14.42
C ASN A 29 -10.59 8.12 -13.69
N ILE A 30 -9.26 8.06 -13.60
CA ILE A 30 -8.54 6.91 -13.05
C ILE A 30 -8.97 6.54 -11.62
N MET A 31 -9.31 7.53 -10.79
CA MET A 31 -9.81 7.29 -9.43
C MET A 31 -11.15 6.55 -9.45
N SER A 32 -12.04 6.88 -10.38
CA SER A 32 -13.32 6.16 -10.57
C SER A 32 -13.08 4.72 -10.99
N TRP A 33 -12.06 4.46 -11.81
CA TRP A 33 -11.64 3.10 -12.17
C TRP A 33 -11.06 2.34 -10.97
N MET A 34 -10.21 2.97 -10.16
CA MET A 34 -9.68 2.37 -8.93
C MET A 34 -10.81 2.00 -7.96
N ASN A 35 -11.80 2.87 -7.78
CA ASN A 35 -12.98 2.61 -6.95
C ASN A 35 -13.82 1.45 -7.50
N ALA A 36 -14.08 1.42 -8.81
CA ALA A 36 -14.80 0.32 -9.44
C ALA A 36 -14.06 -1.02 -9.28
N ILE A 37 -12.73 -1.03 -9.45
CA ILE A 37 -11.90 -2.20 -9.19
C ILE A 37 -12.00 -2.60 -7.72
N GLY A 38 -11.91 -1.65 -6.78
CA GLY A 38 -12.06 -1.91 -5.35
C GLY A 38 -13.39 -2.59 -5.02
N LEU A 39 -14.51 -2.07 -5.53
CA LEU A 39 -15.85 -2.66 -5.35
C LEU A 39 -15.94 -4.07 -5.94
N VAL A 40 -15.49 -4.26 -7.17
CA VAL A 40 -15.55 -5.56 -7.85
C VAL A 40 -14.66 -6.57 -7.12
N LEU A 41 -13.40 -6.22 -6.86
CA LEU A 41 -12.40 -7.12 -6.33
C LEU A 41 -12.74 -7.59 -4.91
N THR A 42 -13.28 -6.70 -4.07
CA THR A 42 -13.70 -7.01 -2.70
C THR A 42 -14.97 -7.86 -2.63
N SER A 43 -15.78 -7.87 -3.69
CA SER A 43 -16.93 -8.78 -3.81
C SER A 43 -16.56 -10.20 -4.25
N LEU A 44 -15.31 -10.43 -4.66
CA LEU A 44 -14.82 -11.73 -5.13
C LEU A 44 -14.16 -12.53 -3.99
N PRO A 45 -14.06 -13.87 -4.14
CA PRO A 45 -13.35 -14.72 -3.18
C PRO A 45 -11.88 -14.35 -2.97
N GLU A 46 -11.31 -14.81 -1.86
CA GLU A 46 -9.93 -14.54 -1.42
C GLU A 46 -8.84 -14.61 -2.50
N PRO A 47 -8.80 -15.64 -3.37
CA PRO A 47 -7.76 -15.74 -4.40
C PRO A 47 -7.71 -14.55 -5.37
N TYR A 48 -8.82 -13.81 -5.54
CA TYR A 48 -8.88 -12.68 -6.46
C TYR A 48 -8.22 -11.43 -5.89
N TRP A 49 -8.42 -11.13 -4.60
CA TRP A 49 -7.91 -9.89 -3.99
C TRP A 49 -6.54 -10.06 -3.30
N MET A 50 -6.13 -11.28 -2.95
CA MET A 50 -4.82 -11.55 -2.33
C MET A 50 -3.63 -11.14 -3.21
N VAL A 51 -3.80 -11.08 -4.52
CA VAL A 51 -2.77 -10.58 -5.46
C VAL A 51 -2.38 -9.11 -5.24
N LEU A 52 -3.21 -8.35 -4.50
CA LEU A 52 -2.84 -7.01 -4.06
C LEU A 52 -1.64 -7.04 -3.10
N HIS A 53 -1.57 -8.03 -2.21
CA HIS A 53 -0.42 -8.21 -1.32
C HIS A 53 0.87 -8.45 -2.10
N GLU A 54 0.82 -9.25 -3.17
CA GLU A 54 1.97 -9.48 -4.06
C GLU A 54 2.43 -8.18 -4.75
N ARG A 55 1.49 -7.31 -5.13
CA ARG A 55 1.81 -5.99 -5.69
C ARG A 55 2.47 -5.07 -4.66
N ILE A 56 1.95 -5.03 -3.43
CA ILE A 56 2.54 -4.26 -2.33
C ILE A 56 3.98 -4.74 -2.07
N ILE A 57 4.21 -6.05 -1.97
CA ILE A 57 5.56 -6.62 -1.79
C ILE A 57 6.49 -6.23 -2.93
N THR A 58 6.00 -6.29 -4.17
CA THR A 58 6.79 -5.92 -5.36
C THR A 58 7.19 -4.44 -5.31
N THR A 59 6.28 -3.56 -4.87
CA THR A 59 6.56 -2.13 -4.69
C THR A 59 7.57 -1.88 -3.57
N VAL A 60 7.43 -2.54 -2.42
CA VAL A 60 8.38 -2.44 -1.30
C VAL A 60 9.80 -2.86 -1.69
N LYS A 61 9.92 -3.83 -2.60
CA LYS A 61 11.20 -4.30 -3.15
C LYS A 61 11.72 -3.46 -4.32
N SER A 62 11.00 -2.44 -4.76
CA SER A 62 11.42 -1.62 -5.90
C SER A 62 12.64 -0.77 -5.56
N ASP A 63 13.47 -0.53 -6.56
CA ASP A 63 14.69 0.29 -6.43
C ASP A 63 14.41 1.71 -5.95
N ILE A 64 13.19 2.21 -6.15
CA ILE A 64 12.73 3.50 -5.63
C ILE A 64 12.76 3.47 -4.10
N LEU A 65 12.21 2.44 -3.45
CA LEU A 65 12.15 2.39 -1.99
C LEU A 65 13.40 1.79 -1.34
N VAL A 66 14.14 0.95 -2.06
CA VAL A 66 15.35 0.28 -1.53
C VAL A 66 16.60 1.16 -1.63
N LEU A 67 16.68 2.04 -2.63
CA LEU A 67 17.84 2.89 -2.86
C LEU A 67 17.44 4.35 -2.64
N PRO A 68 17.72 4.93 -1.45
CA PRO A 68 17.34 6.30 -1.10
C PRO A 68 17.86 7.34 -2.10
N GLU A 69 19.00 7.07 -2.73
CA GLU A 69 19.62 7.94 -3.75
C GLU A 69 18.75 8.14 -4.99
N ASN A 70 17.78 7.26 -5.24
CA ASN A 70 16.88 7.34 -6.39
C ASN A 70 15.70 8.30 -6.17
N LEU A 71 15.31 8.55 -4.92
CA LEU A 71 14.40 9.65 -4.63
C LEU A 71 15.24 10.92 -4.51
N GLY A 72 14.75 11.99 -5.13
CA GLY A 72 15.35 13.31 -4.94
C GLY A 72 15.22 13.79 -3.49
N THR A 73 15.17 15.10 -3.29
CA THR A 73 15.19 15.68 -1.94
C THR A 73 13.98 15.36 -1.06
N ASP A 74 12.86 14.91 -1.64
CA ASP A 74 11.62 14.67 -0.92
C ASP A 74 11.06 13.26 -1.18
N PRO A 75 11.08 12.35 -0.18
CA PRO A 75 10.61 11.00 -0.35
C PRO A 75 9.09 10.90 -0.57
N PHE A 76 8.32 11.91 -0.15
CA PHE A 76 6.86 11.89 -0.27
C PHE A 76 6.36 12.06 -1.71
N THR A 77 7.22 12.54 -2.62
CA THR A 77 6.91 12.63 -4.05
C THR A 77 6.59 11.28 -4.69
N ALA A 78 7.15 10.17 -4.18
CA ALA A 78 6.82 8.84 -4.67
C ALA A 78 5.44 8.33 -4.20
N PHE A 79 4.84 8.97 -3.20
CA PHE A 79 3.54 8.60 -2.64
C PHE A 79 2.42 9.53 -3.14
N ASP A 80 2.76 10.68 -3.73
CA ASP A 80 1.80 11.64 -4.26
C ASP A 80 1.18 11.19 -5.59
N PHE A 81 0.02 10.57 -5.49
CA PHE A 81 -0.77 10.16 -6.65
C PHE A 81 -1.23 11.35 -7.49
N CYS A 82 -1.77 12.40 -6.86
CA CYS A 82 -2.34 13.56 -7.55
C CYS A 82 -1.26 14.35 -8.31
N GLY A 83 -0.10 14.56 -7.68
CA GLY A 83 1.06 15.17 -8.32
C GLY A 83 1.57 14.34 -9.50
N SER A 84 1.73 13.02 -9.31
CA SER A 84 2.21 12.11 -10.37
C SER A 84 1.29 12.10 -11.62
N GLN A 85 -0.03 12.14 -11.40
CA GLN A 85 -1.03 12.26 -12.47
C GLN A 85 -0.90 13.59 -13.21
N GLY A 86 -0.86 14.70 -12.47
CA GLY A 86 -0.82 16.05 -13.05
C GLY A 86 0.47 16.33 -13.83
N SER A 87 1.60 15.75 -13.41
CA SER A 87 2.90 15.92 -14.06
C SER A 87 3.21 14.88 -15.15
N TYR A 88 2.27 14.00 -15.49
CA TYR A 88 2.46 12.92 -16.47
C TYR A 88 3.63 11.96 -16.18
N ASN A 89 4.12 11.95 -14.93
CA ASN A 89 5.20 11.10 -14.47
C ASN A 89 4.63 10.01 -13.56
N GLU A 90 4.11 8.94 -14.18
CA GLU A 90 3.44 7.86 -13.45
C GLU A 90 4.44 7.13 -12.54
N VAL A 91 4.41 7.43 -11.24
CA VAL A 91 5.20 6.71 -10.26
C VAL A 91 4.41 5.49 -9.81
N GLN A 92 4.94 4.29 -10.09
CA GLN A 92 4.24 3.05 -9.78
C GLN A 92 3.89 2.90 -8.29
N CYS A 93 4.73 3.46 -7.42
CA CYS A 93 4.53 3.46 -5.97
C CYS A 93 3.22 4.17 -5.57
N SER A 94 3.00 5.39 -6.09
CA SER A 94 1.79 6.17 -5.78
C SER A 94 0.52 5.52 -6.33
N TYR A 95 0.59 4.87 -7.49
CA TYR A 95 -0.53 4.12 -8.07
C TYR A 95 -0.90 2.88 -7.27
N VAL A 96 0.09 2.11 -6.81
CA VAL A 96 -0.16 0.94 -5.95
C VAL A 96 -0.73 1.38 -4.60
N LEU A 97 -0.24 2.48 -4.04
CA LEU A 97 -0.78 3.07 -2.82
C LEU A 97 -2.26 3.45 -2.99
N ALA A 98 -2.57 4.26 -4.01
CA ALA A 98 -3.93 4.72 -4.28
C ALA A 98 -4.92 3.57 -4.57
N LEU A 99 -4.50 2.58 -5.36
CA LEU A 99 -5.32 1.40 -5.63
C LEU A 99 -5.53 0.55 -4.37
N THR A 100 -4.50 0.39 -3.54
CA THR A 100 -4.62 -0.32 -2.27
C THR A 100 -5.63 0.37 -1.37
N HIS A 101 -5.56 1.70 -1.28
CA HIS A 101 -6.53 2.48 -0.51
C HIS A 101 -7.96 2.28 -1.02
N ALA A 102 -8.18 2.32 -2.34
CA ALA A 102 -9.50 2.07 -2.92
C ALA A 102 -10.02 0.66 -2.60
N VAL A 103 -9.18 -0.38 -2.70
CA VAL A 103 -9.56 -1.76 -2.37
C VAL A 103 -9.86 -1.90 -0.88
N TRP A 104 -9.02 -1.39 0.01
CA TRP A 104 -9.22 -1.50 1.45
C TRP A 104 -10.40 -0.67 1.96
N HIS A 105 -10.69 0.47 1.32
CA HIS A 105 -11.88 1.26 1.60
C HIS A 105 -13.17 0.47 1.36
N HIS A 106 -13.21 -0.34 0.30
CA HIS A 106 -14.37 -1.20 -0.02
C HIS A 106 -14.33 -2.58 0.65
N SER A 107 -13.20 -2.97 1.24
CA SER A 107 -13.06 -4.26 1.92
C SER A 107 -13.93 -4.30 3.18
N SER A 108 -14.52 -5.44 3.49
CA SER A 108 -15.12 -5.67 4.80
C SER A 108 -14.05 -5.70 5.91
N ILE A 109 -14.42 -5.43 7.16
CA ILE A 109 -13.48 -5.55 8.27
C ILE A 109 -12.94 -6.98 8.40
N GLY A 110 -13.76 -7.99 8.08
CA GLY A 110 -13.32 -9.39 8.04
C GLY A 110 -12.16 -9.59 7.07
N GLN A 111 -12.23 -9.04 5.86
CA GLN A 111 -11.13 -9.08 4.89
C GLN A 111 -9.89 -8.34 5.42
N LEU A 112 -10.06 -7.20 6.09
CA LEU A 112 -8.94 -6.42 6.64
C LEU A 112 -8.26 -7.07 7.85
N THR A 113 -8.88 -8.05 8.53
CA THR A 113 -8.26 -8.74 9.67
C THR A 113 -7.03 -9.58 9.31
N VAL A 114 -6.77 -9.82 8.02
CA VAL A 114 -5.53 -10.48 7.57
C VAL A 114 -4.32 -9.53 7.54
N LEU A 115 -4.56 -8.21 7.59
CA LEU A 115 -3.52 -7.19 7.47
C LEU A 115 -2.42 -7.30 8.55
N PRO A 116 -2.72 -7.49 9.85
CA PRO A 116 -1.67 -7.64 10.86
C PRO A 116 -0.74 -8.83 10.55
N GLN A 117 -1.29 -9.97 10.15
CA GLN A 117 -0.50 -11.15 9.77
C GLN A 117 0.34 -10.89 8.52
N PHE A 118 -0.24 -10.20 7.53
CA PHE A 118 0.48 -9.81 6.31
C PHE A 118 1.66 -8.88 6.61
N LEU A 119 1.45 -7.86 7.47
CA LEU A 119 2.52 -6.96 7.92
C LEU A 119 3.63 -7.74 8.63
N LYS A 120 3.26 -8.62 9.56
CA LYS A 120 4.19 -9.40 10.37
C LYS A 120 5.04 -10.37 9.57
N ASP A 121 4.40 -11.19 8.74
CA ASP A 121 5.05 -12.34 8.13
C ASP A 121 5.71 -11.99 6.79
N GLN A 122 5.12 -11.06 6.02
CA GLN A 122 5.55 -10.81 4.65
C GLN A 122 6.24 -9.46 4.47
N LEU A 123 5.76 -8.41 5.14
CA LEU A 123 6.33 -7.07 4.95
C LEU A 123 7.49 -6.80 5.91
N LYS A 124 7.33 -7.01 7.22
CA LYS A 124 8.36 -6.71 8.23
C LYS A 124 9.75 -7.27 7.89
N PRO A 125 9.92 -8.52 7.39
CA PRO A 125 11.25 -9.04 7.02
C PRO A 125 11.92 -8.30 5.86
N LEU A 126 11.16 -7.53 5.07
CA LEU A 126 11.64 -6.81 3.90
C LEU A 126 11.99 -5.35 4.18
N ILE A 127 11.49 -4.78 5.29
CA ILE A 127 11.65 -3.36 5.62
C ILE A 127 13.02 -3.15 6.27
N GLN A 128 13.88 -2.43 5.56
CA GLN A 128 15.24 -2.08 5.98
C GLN A 128 15.55 -0.59 5.79
N THR A 129 14.83 0.10 4.90
CA THR A 129 15.04 1.53 4.62
C THR A 129 13.91 2.40 5.17
N GLU A 130 14.20 3.69 5.32
CA GLU A 130 13.24 4.67 5.79
C GLU A 130 12.07 4.85 4.81
N GLU A 131 12.34 4.87 3.51
CA GLU A 131 11.34 5.03 2.45
C GLU A 131 10.36 3.85 2.40
N GLN A 132 10.85 2.62 2.61
CA GLN A 132 10.00 1.45 2.75
C GLN A 132 9.06 1.58 3.94
N PHE A 133 9.58 2.02 5.10
CA PHE A 133 8.75 2.21 6.29
C PHE A 133 7.72 3.32 6.09
N LEU A 134 8.12 4.46 5.52
CA LEU A 134 7.21 5.56 5.18
C LEU A 134 6.10 5.09 4.24
N PHE A 135 6.41 4.25 3.24
CA PHE A 135 5.40 3.66 2.37
C PHE A 135 4.39 2.83 3.15
N ILE A 136 4.84 2.00 4.10
CA ILE A 136 3.94 1.22 4.97
C ILE A 136 3.06 2.13 5.83
N CYS A 137 3.62 3.20 6.42
CA CYS A 137 2.84 4.20 7.18
C CYS A 137 1.73 4.82 6.31
N HIS A 138 2.03 5.21 5.08
CA HIS A 138 1.03 5.73 4.14
C HIS A 138 -0.01 4.68 3.74
N LEU A 139 0.40 3.41 3.65
CA LEU A 139 -0.48 2.31 3.30
C LEU A 139 -1.55 2.09 4.39
N VAL A 140 -1.13 1.97 5.65
CA VAL A 140 -2.01 1.57 6.77
C VAL A 140 -2.66 2.74 7.49
N GLY A 141 -2.02 3.91 7.50
CA GLY A 141 -2.43 5.09 8.25
C GLY A 141 -3.91 5.46 8.11
N PRO A 142 -4.45 5.60 6.88
CA PRO A 142 -5.85 5.95 6.66
C PRO A 142 -6.87 4.96 7.24
N PHE A 143 -6.45 3.73 7.53
CA PHE A 143 -7.34 2.66 8.01
C PHE A 143 -7.24 2.42 9.51
N LEU A 144 -6.32 3.07 10.22
CA LEU A 144 -6.15 2.89 11.68
C LEU A 144 -7.42 3.25 12.46
N GLN A 145 -8.12 4.34 12.07
CA GLN A 145 -9.39 4.73 12.70
C GLN A 145 -10.46 3.64 12.53
N ARG A 146 -10.50 3.00 11.36
CA ARG A 146 -11.45 1.93 11.07
C ARG A 146 -11.17 0.70 11.95
N PHE A 147 -9.91 0.32 12.12
CA PHE A 147 -9.53 -0.75 13.06
C PHE A 147 -9.83 -0.37 14.51
N HIS A 148 -9.64 0.90 14.90
CA HIS A 148 -10.00 1.37 16.23
C HIS A 148 -11.49 1.13 16.53
N GLN A 149 -12.36 1.49 15.60
CA GLN A 149 -13.82 1.40 15.74
C GLN A 149 -14.36 -0.03 15.62
N GLU A 150 -13.88 -0.81 14.65
CA GLU A 150 -14.49 -2.10 14.31
C GLU A 150 -13.73 -3.31 14.89
N ARG A 151 -12.43 -3.19 15.17
CA ARG A 151 -11.57 -4.32 15.55
C ARG A 151 -10.28 -3.91 16.28
N THR A 152 -10.40 -3.36 17.48
CA THR A 152 -9.27 -2.76 18.24
C THR A 152 -8.07 -3.70 18.44
N ARG A 153 -8.28 -5.02 18.51
CA ARG A 153 -7.19 -6.00 18.57
C ARG A 153 -6.25 -5.89 17.37
N CYS A 154 -6.78 -5.77 16.16
CA CYS A 154 -5.97 -5.63 14.95
C CYS A 154 -5.19 -4.31 14.94
N LEU A 155 -5.77 -3.23 15.49
CA LEU A 155 -5.04 -1.97 15.66
C LEU A 155 -3.79 -2.16 16.52
N LEU A 156 -3.93 -2.81 17.68
CA LEU A 156 -2.78 -3.07 18.58
C LEU A 156 -1.71 -3.91 17.89
N GLU A 157 -2.12 -4.97 17.18
CA GLU A 157 -1.19 -5.83 16.43
C GLU A 157 -0.46 -5.02 15.34
N ILE A 158 -1.18 -4.19 14.55
CA ILE A 158 -0.58 -3.30 13.54
C ILE A 158 0.40 -2.32 14.19
N THR A 159 0.05 -1.71 15.32
CA THR A 159 0.93 -0.78 16.04
C THR A 159 2.23 -1.46 16.46
N VAL A 160 2.16 -2.67 17.03
CA VAL A 160 3.37 -3.44 17.38
C VAL A 160 4.25 -3.67 16.15
N GLU A 161 3.65 -4.12 15.04
CA GLU A 161 4.40 -4.37 13.81
C GLU A 161 5.03 -3.08 13.23
N LEU A 162 4.38 -1.92 13.34
CA LEU A 162 4.98 -0.63 12.94
C LEU A 162 6.21 -0.28 13.77
N TYR A 163 6.16 -0.45 15.10
CA TYR A 163 7.32 -0.21 15.96
C TYR A 163 8.46 -1.21 15.69
N GLU A 164 8.14 -2.48 15.45
CA GLU A 164 9.15 -3.49 15.10
C GLU A 164 9.81 -3.20 13.75
N MET A 165 9.04 -2.74 12.75
CA MET A 165 9.61 -2.28 11.47
C MET A 165 10.49 -1.05 11.65
N LEU A 166 10.07 -0.05 12.42
CA LEU A 166 10.88 1.14 12.70
C LEU A 166 12.20 0.77 13.39
N HIS A 167 12.16 -0.16 14.35
CA HIS A 167 13.36 -0.69 14.99
C HIS A 167 14.29 -1.43 14.02
N ASN A 168 13.73 -2.13 13.03
CA ASN A 168 14.54 -2.74 11.98
C ASN A 168 15.22 -1.67 11.12
N VAL A 169 14.51 -0.62 10.71
CA VAL A 169 15.08 0.48 9.93
C VAL A 169 16.17 1.20 10.72
N ASP A 170 15.93 1.53 11.99
CA ASP A 170 16.92 2.18 12.87
C ASP A 170 18.24 1.40 12.96
N LYS A 171 18.19 0.07 12.90
CA LYS A 171 19.39 -0.78 12.88
C LYS A 171 20.13 -0.83 11.55
N HIS A 172 19.44 -0.59 10.43
CA HIS A 172 20.03 -0.71 9.08
C HIS A 172 20.44 0.64 8.50
N CYS A 173 19.81 1.74 8.93
CA CYS A 173 20.11 3.09 8.48
C CYS A 173 21.02 3.81 9.50
N GLU A 174 22.10 4.44 9.04
CA GLU A 174 22.96 5.25 9.93
C GLU A 174 22.25 6.51 10.44
N LYS A 175 21.30 7.04 9.67
CA LYS A 175 20.54 8.26 10.01
C LYS A 175 19.14 8.22 9.42
N LEU A 176 18.15 8.55 10.26
CA LEU A 176 16.76 8.77 9.86
C LEU A 176 16.53 10.25 9.56
N HIS A 177 16.03 10.55 8.36
CA HIS A 177 15.86 11.89 7.81
C HIS A 177 14.45 12.43 8.09
N CYS A 178 13.47 11.55 8.22
CA CYS A 178 12.04 11.84 8.40
C CYS A 178 11.53 11.45 9.80
N ILE A 179 12.43 11.34 10.80
CA ILE A 179 12.07 10.92 12.16
C ILE A 179 10.96 11.78 12.80
N HIS A 180 10.93 13.08 12.52
CA HIS A 180 9.89 13.96 13.02
C HIS A 180 8.51 13.58 12.44
N THR A 181 8.43 13.38 11.13
CA THR A 181 7.20 12.94 10.46
C THR A 181 6.74 11.56 10.95
N ILE A 182 7.69 10.65 11.18
CA ILE A 182 7.40 9.33 11.76
C ILE A 182 6.84 9.46 13.17
N ALA A 183 7.44 10.30 14.00
CA ALA A 183 6.99 10.55 15.37
C ALA A 183 5.58 11.18 15.39
N ASP A 184 5.33 12.17 14.53
CA ASP A 184 4.02 12.82 14.40
C ASP A 184 2.93 11.83 13.94
N PHE A 185 3.29 10.86 13.08
CA PHE A 185 2.39 9.78 12.69
C PHE A 185 2.08 8.82 13.86
N LEU A 186 3.08 8.46 14.67
CA LEU A 186 2.92 7.54 15.80
C LEU A 186 2.24 8.20 17.02
N TYR A 187 2.36 9.52 17.14
CA TYR A 187 1.75 10.34 18.19
C TYR A 187 0.94 11.47 17.56
N PRO A 188 -0.19 11.16 16.91
CA PRO A 188 -1.05 12.17 16.33
C PRO A 188 -1.66 13.03 17.45
N TYR A 189 -1.52 14.34 17.32
CA TYR A 189 -2.07 15.34 18.24
C TYR A 189 -3.59 15.48 18.13
#